data_AF-A7GFX6-F1
#
_entry.id   AF-A7GFX6-F1
#
_cell.length_a   1.000
_cell.length_b   1.000
_cell.length_c   1.000
_cell.angle_alpha   90.00
_cell.angle_beta   90.00
_cell.angle_gamma   90.00
#
_symmetry.space_group_name_H-M   'P 1'
#
loop_
_entity.id
_entity.type
_entity.pdbx_description
1 polymer ?
#
loop_
_entity_poly.entity_id
_entity_poly.type
_entity_poly.pdbx_seq_one_letter_code
_entity_poly.pdbx_strand_id
1 'polypeptide(L)' 'MTTIGQAITTLYSLIAITALMILDLKRLLKENKGGWIIVALSPVFILLVNII' A
#
# COMPACT_ATOMS: atom_id res chain seq x y z
N MET A 1 10.11 18.90 7.37
CA MET A 1 10.40 17.77 6.46
C MET A 1 10.67 18.36 5.09
N THR A 2 11.82 18.09 4.47
CA THR A 2 12.12 18.66 3.13
C THR A 2 11.26 17.97 2.08
N THR A 3 10.90 18.67 1.01
CA THR A 3 10.14 18.12 -0.13
C THR A 3 10.77 16.83 -0.69
N ILE A 4 12.10 16.79 -0.73
CA ILE A 4 12.87 15.60 -1.13
C ILE A 4 12.68 14.45 -0.13
N GLY A 5 12.77 14.73 1.18
CA GLY A 5 12.55 13.73 2.21
C GLY A 5 11.13 13.15 2.17
N GLN A 6 10.12 14.00 1.91
CA GLN A 6 8.74 13.58 1.77
C GLN A 6 8.54 12.69 0.54
N ALA A 7 9.10 13.05 -0.62
CA ALA A 7 9.03 12.23 -1.83
C ALA A 7 9.66 10.84 -1.62
N ILE A 8 10.84 10.78 -0.99
CA ILE A 8 11.53 9.52 -0.68
C ILE A 8 10.69 8.66 0.27
N THR A 9 10.17 9.23 1.36
CA THR A 9 9.31 8.50 2.31
C THR A 9 8.02 8.00 1.65
N THR A 10 7.40 8.81 0.79
CA THR A 10 6.20 8.41 0.04
C THR A 10 6.51 7.22 -0.87
N LEU A 11 7.65 7.24 -1.58
CA LEU A 11 8.08 6.15 -2.47
C LEU A 11 8.27 4.83 -1.72
N TYR A 12 9.00 4.86 -0.60
CA TYR A 12 9.21 3.66 0.23
C TYR A 12 7.90 3.14 0.83
N SER A 13 7.03 4.05 1.26
CA SER A 13 5.71 3.70 1.79
C SER A 13 4.83 3.06 0.71
N LEU A 14 4.88 3.55 -0.53
CA LEU A 14 4.16 2.99 -1.67
C LEU A 14 4.57 1.53 -1.91
N ILE A 15 5.89 1.27 -1.92
CA ILE A 15 6.44 -0.07 -2.14
C ILE A 15 5.99 -1.01 -1.01
N ALA A 16 6.09 -0.57 0.25
CA ALA A 16 5.69 -1.37 1.40
C ALA A 16 4.20 -1.73 1.39
N ILE A 17 3.33 -0.75 1.13
CA ILE A 17 1.88 -0.96 1.07
C ILE A 17 1.51 -1.86 -0.10
N THR A 18 2.14 -1.67 -1.26
CA THR A 18 1.92 -2.55 -2.42
C THR A 18 2.26 -4.00 -2.10
N ALA A 19 3.40 -4.24 -1.42
CA ALA A 19 3.81 -5.59 -1.03
C ALA A 19 2.82 -6.24 -0.07
N LEU A 20 2.32 -5.49 0.92
CA LEU A 20 1.31 -5.96 1.86
C LEU A 20 -0.02 -6.28 1.16
N MET A 21 -0.45 -5.41 0.24
CA MET A 21 -1.66 -5.65 -0.57
C MET A 21 -1.52 -6.92 -1.42
N ILE A 22 -0.41 -7.10 -2.13
CA ILE A 22 -0.17 -8.29 -2.97
C ILE A 22 -0.19 -9.55 -2.11
N LEU A 23 0.39 -9.52 -0.91
CA LEU A 23 0.41 -10.65 0.00
C LEU A 23 -1.00 -11.00 0.50
N ASP A 24 -1.79 -9.98 0.88
CA ASP A 24 -3.19 -10.17 1.27
C ASP A 24 -4.06 -10.69 0.10
N LEU A 25 -3.82 -10.19 -1.13
CA LEU A 25 -4.49 -10.68 -2.34
C LEU A 25 -4.17 -12.15 -2.61
N LYS A 26 -2.89 -12.52 -2.51
CA LYS A 26 -2.46 -13.91 -2.66
C LYS A 26 -3.12 -14.81 -1.61
N ARG A 27 -3.26 -14.36 -0.37
CA ARG A 27 -3.97 -15.10 0.69
C ARG A 27 -5.46 -15.22 0.39
N LEU A 28 -6.10 -14.14 -0.07
CA LEU A 28 -7.49 -14.17 -0.49
C LEU A 28 -7.71 -15.18 -1.63
N LEU A 29 -6.87 -15.14 -2.68
CA LEU A 29 -7.00 -16.05 -3.82
C LEU A 29 -6.74 -17.52 -3.46
N LYS A 30 -5.80 -17.78 -2.55
CA LYS A 30 -5.39 -19.15 -2.20
C LYS A 30 -6.27 -19.79 -1.12
N GLU A 31 -6.69 -19.02 -0.13
CA GLU A 31 -7.36 -19.53 1.07
C GLU A 31 -8.81 -19.05 1.19
N ASN A 32 -9.30 -18.22 0.25
CA ASN A 32 -10.59 -17.54 0.30
C ASN A 32 -10.82 -16.77 1.62
N LYS A 33 -9.72 -16.38 2.27
CA LYS A 33 -9.63 -15.70 3.54
C LYS A 33 -8.68 -14.53 3.39
N GLY A 34 -9.06 -13.35 3.87
CA GLY A 34 -8.29 -12.12 3.73
C GLY A 34 -9.07 -11.05 2.99
N GLY A 35 -8.36 -10.11 2.35
CA GLY A 35 -8.96 -9.02 1.57
C GLY A 35 -9.26 -7.76 2.40
N TRP A 36 -9.39 -7.90 3.71
CA TRP A 36 -9.62 -6.78 4.63
C TRP A 36 -8.43 -5.81 4.67
N ILE A 37 -7.20 -6.30 4.51
CA ILE A 37 -6.00 -5.47 4.50
C ILE A 37 -5.96 -4.68 3.19
N ILE A 38 -6.30 -5.29 2.05
CA ILE A 38 -6.47 -4.56 0.79
C ILE A 38 -7.52 -3.46 0.89
N VAL A 39 -8.69 -3.75 1.47
CA VAL A 39 -9.77 -2.77 1.61
C VAL A 39 -9.35 -1.62 2.52
N ALA A 40 -8.69 -1.92 3.65
CA ALA A 40 -8.23 -0.91 4.59
C ALA A 40 -7.06 -0.07 4.05
N LEU A 41 -6.15 -0.65 3.26
CA LEU A 41 -4.99 0.04 2.70
C LEU A 41 -5.29 0.75 1.38
N SER A 42 -6.39 0.44 0.70
CA SER A 42 -6.77 1.08 -0.58
C SER A 42 -6.84 2.61 -0.51
N PRO A 43 -7.49 3.23 0.50
CA PRO A 43 -7.51 4.68 0.63
C PRO A 43 -6.11 5.28 0.85
N VAL A 44 -5.27 4.59 1.63
CA VAL A 44 -3.89 5.03 1.92
C VAL A 44 -3.03 4.94 0.67
N PHE A 45 -3.18 3.87 -0.12
CA PHE A 45 -2.49 3.70 -1.39
C PHE A 45 -2.86 4.81 -2.39
N ILE A 46 -4.16 5.10 -2.55
CA ILE A 46 -4.64 6.19 -3.42
C ILE A 46 -4.09 7.55 -2.96
N LEU A 47 -4.08 7.79 -1.64
CA LEU A 47 -3.55 9.02 -1.07
C LEU A 47 -2.05 9.17 -1.33
N LEU A 48 -1.26 8.11 -1.16
CA LEU A 48 0.18 8.16 -1.42
C LEU A 48 0.49 8.34 -2.92
N VAL A 49 -0.30 7.74 -3.82
CA VAL A 49 -0.16 7.96 -5.26
C VAL A 49 -0.45 9.42 -5.63
N ASN A 50 -1.44 10.06 -4.99
CA ASN A 50 -1.78 11.47 -5.25
C ASN A 50 -0.78 12.47 -4.64
N ILE A 51 0.08 12.04 -3.71
CA ILE A 51 1.12 12.89 -3.11
C ILE A 51 2.38 12.94 -3.97
N ILE A 52 2.61 11.93 -4.82
CA ILE A 52 3.71 11.87 -5.79
C ILE A 52 3.34 12.72 -7.01
#